data_AF-A0A9P6A817-F1
#
_entry.id   AF-A0A9P6A817-F1
#
_cell.length_a   1.000
_cell.length_b   1.000
_cell.length_c   1.000
_cell.angle_alpha   90.00
_cell.angle_beta   90.00
_cell.angle_gamma   90.00
#
_symmetry.space_group_name_H-M   'P 1'
#
loop_
_entity.id
_entity.type
_entity.pdbx_description
1 polymer ?
#
loop_
_entity_poly.entity_id
_entity_poly.type
_entity_poly.pdbx_seq_one_letter_code
_entity_poly.pdbx_strand_id
1 'polypeptide(L)'
;MSYGDAWRIRRRAFWQEFNAYRRLNHRPKQLDTSRALLRRLLKEPEEFLHHFRYTLAAGVISVVYGFDVKPENDQNITHAERAFEQLDESAISGNFPVDILPVLRYFPS
;
A
#
# COMPACT_ATOMS: atom_id res chain seq x y z
N MET A 1 7.33 -2.30 -15.29
CA MET A 1 8.49 -3.21 -15.54
C MET A 1 8.16 -4.07 -16.75
N SER A 2 9.09 -4.19 -17.69
CA SER A 2 8.97 -5.18 -18.77
C SER A 2 9.11 -6.60 -18.21
N TYR A 3 8.51 -7.56 -18.89
CA TYR A 3 8.68 -8.97 -18.58
C TYR A 3 10.16 -9.38 -18.78
N GLY A 4 10.71 -10.14 -17.83
CA GLY A 4 12.11 -10.56 -17.84
C GLY A 4 12.53 -11.20 -16.51
N ASP A 5 13.80 -11.54 -16.36
CA ASP A 5 14.32 -12.30 -15.20
C ASP A 5 14.09 -11.58 -13.87
N ALA A 6 14.35 -10.27 -13.84
CA ALA A 6 14.09 -9.45 -12.66
C ALA A 6 12.61 -9.46 -12.25
N TRP A 7 11.69 -9.41 -13.23
CA TRP A 7 10.24 -9.53 -12.96
C TRP A 7 9.89 -10.92 -12.42
N ARG A 8 10.45 -11.98 -13.02
CA ARG A 8 10.19 -13.36 -12.61
C ARG A 8 10.65 -13.63 -11.17
N ILE A 9 11.82 -13.10 -10.79
CA ILE A 9 12.36 -13.22 -9.42
C ILE A 9 11.45 -12.50 -8.43
N ARG A 10 11.11 -11.23 -8.69
CA ARG A 10 10.22 -10.45 -7.81
C ARG A 10 8.85 -11.10 -7.65
N ARG A 11 8.26 -11.58 -8.75
CA ARG A 11 6.97 -12.27 -8.71
C ARG A 11 7.03 -13.60 -7.96
N ARG A 12 8.13 -14.36 -8.11
CA ARG A 12 8.32 -15.61 -7.36
C ARG A 12 8.40 -15.35 -5.86
N ALA A 13 9.19 -14.37 -5.43
CA ALA A 13 9.31 -14.00 -4.02
C ALA A 13 7.95 -13.58 -3.43
N PHE A 14 7.20 -12.70 -4.13
CA PHE A 14 5.85 -12.31 -3.72
C PHE A 14 4.91 -13.53 -3.61
N TRP A 15 4.91 -14.39 -4.62
CA TRP A 15 4.03 -15.56 -4.61
C TRP A 15 4.38 -16.56 -3.50
N GLN A 16 5.66 -16.71 -3.15
CA GLN A 16 6.07 -17.60 -2.07
C GLN A 16 5.49 -17.19 -0.70
N GLU A 17 5.31 -15.89 -0.47
CA GLU A 17 4.75 -15.35 0.78
C GLU A 17 3.21 -15.20 0.76
N PHE A 18 2.64 -14.82 -0.38
CA PHE A 18 1.23 -14.46 -0.50
C PHE A 18 0.36 -15.50 -1.25
N ASN A 19 0.88 -16.70 -1.51
CA ASN A 19 0.08 -17.77 -2.13
C ASN A 19 -1.10 -18.21 -1.25
N ALA A 20 -2.05 -18.88 -1.88
CA ALA A 20 -3.28 -19.34 -1.28
C ALA A 20 -3.11 -20.19 -0.02
N TYR A 21 -2.04 -20.97 0.06
CA TYR A 21 -1.74 -21.87 1.17
C TYR A 21 -1.22 -21.10 2.39
N ARG A 22 -0.38 -20.07 2.18
CA ARG A 22 0.14 -19.21 3.25
C ARG A 22 -0.83 -18.11 3.71
N ARG A 23 -1.97 -17.90 3.03
CA ARG A 23 -2.99 -16.91 3.45
C ARG A 23 -3.45 -17.08 4.89
N LEU A 24 -3.44 -18.32 5.41
CA LEU A 24 -3.82 -18.59 6.80
C LEU A 24 -2.86 -17.96 7.81
N ASN A 25 -1.58 -17.80 7.46
CA ASN A 25 -0.59 -17.17 8.34
C ASN A 25 -0.85 -15.66 8.51
N HIS A 26 -1.48 -15.03 7.52
CA HIS A 26 -1.79 -13.61 7.53
C HIS A 26 -3.15 -13.31 8.18
N ARG A 27 -4.02 -14.31 8.38
CA ARG A 27 -5.36 -14.13 8.97
C ARG A 27 -5.36 -13.47 10.35
N PRO A 28 -4.47 -13.84 11.30
CA PRO A 28 -4.44 -13.17 12.60
C PRO A 28 -4.20 -11.67 12.46
N LYS A 29 -3.21 -11.27 11.63
CA LYS A 29 -2.93 -9.85 11.39
C LYS A 29 -4.10 -9.15 10.69
N GLN A 30 -4.72 -9.78 9.69
CA GLN A 30 -5.90 -9.23 9.04
C GLN A 30 -7.05 -8.97 10.03
N LEU A 31 -7.31 -9.92 10.94
CA LEU A 31 -8.33 -9.76 11.98
C LEU A 31 -8.00 -8.59 12.93
N ASP A 32 -6.75 -8.46 13.35
CA ASP A 32 -6.33 -7.37 14.23
C ASP A 32 -6.44 -6.01 13.54
N THR A 33 -6.01 -5.93 12.28
CA THR A 33 -6.17 -4.75 11.42
C THR A 33 -7.66 -4.40 11.24
N SER A 34 -8.53 -5.39 10.94
CA SER A 34 -9.98 -5.16 10.83
C SER A 34 -10.60 -4.66 12.13
N ARG A 35 -10.23 -5.23 13.28
CA ARG A 35 -10.72 -4.78 14.59
C ARG A 35 -10.25 -3.36 14.90
N ALA A 36 -9.01 -3.01 14.56
CA ALA A 36 -8.49 -1.66 14.73
C ALA A 36 -9.26 -0.64 13.88
N LEU A 37 -9.56 -0.98 12.62
CA LEU A 37 -10.37 -0.15 11.73
C LEU A 37 -11.77 0.08 12.31
N LEU A 38 -12.45 -0.99 12.73
CA LEU A 38 -13.80 -0.89 13.29
C LEU A 38 -13.84 -0.03 14.55
N ARG A 39 -12.82 -0.11 15.43
CA ARG A 39 -12.74 0.76 16.61
C ARG A 39 -12.57 2.24 16.25
N ARG A 40 -11.78 2.55 15.23
CA ARG A 40 -11.61 3.93 14.74
C ARG A 40 -12.89 4.46 14.11
N LEU A 41 -13.52 3.67 13.25
CA LEU A 41 -14.81 4.01 12.63
C LEU A 41 -15.94 4.17 13.64
N LEU A 42 -15.92 3.44 14.75
CA LEU A 42 -16.89 3.62 15.82
C LEU A 42 -16.75 4.98 16.51
N LYS A 43 -15.53 5.54 16.54
CA LYS A 43 -15.22 6.81 17.20
C LYS A 43 -15.47 8.00 16.28
N GLU A 44 -14.99 7.94 15.03
CA GLU A 44 -15.01 9.02 14.04
C GLU A 44 -15.39 8.44 12.66
N PRO A 45 -16.67 8.06 12.44
CA PRO A 45 -17.11 7.42 11.20
C PRO A 45 -16.98 8.31 9.96
N GLU A 46 -17.07 9.63 10.12
CA GLU A 46 -16.89 10.64 9.07
C GLU A 46 -15.51 10.57 8.40
N GLU A 47 -14.48 10.13 9.13
CA GLU A 47 -13.10 9.98 8.64
C GLU A 47 -12.82 8.59 8.05
N PHE A 48 -13.85 7.95 7.45
CA PHE A 48 -13.77 6.58 6.94
C PHE A 48 -12.55 6.32 6.06
N LEU A 49 -12.32 7.19 5.06
CA LEU A 49 -11.26 6.98 4.09
C LEU A 49 -9.88 7.09 4.73
N HIS A 50 -9.70 8.06 5.63
CA HIS A 50 -8.47 8.23 6.40
C HIS A 50 -8.21 6.99 7.28
N HIS A 51 -9.20 6.55 8.06
CA HIS A 51 -9.07 5.36 8.89
C HIS A 51 -8.79 4.09 8.09
N PHE A 52 -9.43 3.93 6.93
CA PHE A 52 -9.20 2.80 6.04
C PHE A 52 -7.78 2.80 5.50
N ARG A 53 -7.30 3.93 4.95
CA ARG A 53 -5.94 4.09 4.41
C ARG A 53 -4.89 3.86 5.49
N TYR A 54 -5.04 4.50 6.64
CA TYR A 54 -4.17 4.34 7.79
C TYR A 54 -4.06 2.86 8.20
N THR A 55 -5.21 2.19 8.36
CA THR A 55 -5.23 0.84 8.94
C THR A 55 -4.70 -0.19 7.94
N LEU A 56 -4.96 0.01 6.64
CA LEU A 56 -4.33 -0.78 5.59
C LEU A 56 -2.82 -0.56 5.52
N ALA A 57 -2.34 0.68 5.56
CA ALA A 57 -0.93 1.01 5.58
C ALA A 57 -0.22 0.30 6.76
N ALA A 58 -0.80 0.41 7.96
CA ALA A 58 -0.28 -0.22 9.15
C ALA A 58 -0.21 -1.74 9.03
N GLY A 59 -1.25 -2.37 8.46
CA GLY A 59 -1.28 -3.81 8.21
C GLY A 59 -0.19 -4.26 7.23
N VAL A 60 -0.04 -3.55 6.10
CA VAL A 60 0.97 -3.87 5.08
C VAL A 60 2.38 -3.70 5.64
N ILE A 61 2.67 -2.58 6.32
CA ILE A 61 3.97 -2.33 6.92
C ILE A 61 4.33 -3.44 7.90
N SER A 62 3.37 -3.87 8.72
CA SER A 62 3.61 -4.92 9.68
C SER A 62 3.85 -6.29 9.05
N VAL A 63 3.11 -6.64 7.99
CA VAL A 63 3.31 -7.92 7.28
C VAL A 63 4.63 -7.94 6.50
N VAL A 64 4.98 -6.83 5.85
CA VAL A 64 6.15 -6.76 4.94
C VAL A 64 7.44 -6.50 5.69
N TYR A 65 7.43 -5.62 6.70
CA TYR A 65 8.62 -5.19 7.42
C TYR A 65 8.71 -5.71 8.85
N GLY A 66 7.66 -6.35 9.38
CA GLY A 66 7.65 -6.89 10.75
C GLY A 66 7.53 -5.83 11.84
N PHE A 67 7.22 -4.57 11.49
CA PHE A 67 7.09 -3.50 12.47
C PHE A 67 5.64 -3.39 12.98
N ASP A 68 5.49 -3.16 14.29
CA ASP A 68 4.22 -2.70 14.82
C ASP A 68 4.14 -1.18 14.70
N VAL A 69 3.17 -0.75 13.90
CA VAL A 69 2.95 0.65 13.59
C VAL A 69 2.33 1.35 14.79
N LYS A 70 2.88 2.52 15.16
CA LYS A 70 2.41 3.28 16.33
C LYS A 70 1.00 3.82 16.09
N PRO A 71 0.14 3.88 17.13
CA PRO A 71 -1.26 4.31 17.00
C PRO A 71 -1.45 5.71 16.40
N GLU A 72 -0.46 6.59 16.55
CA GLU A 72 -0.49 7.98 16.10
C GLU A 72 0.92 8.42 15.65
N ASN A 73 0.97 9.30 14.65
CA ASN A 73 2.19 9.99 14.18
C ASN A 73 3.39 9.08 13.82
N ASP A 74 3.12 7.91 13.24
CA ASP A 74 4.17 7.05 12.70
C ASP A 74 4.62 7.56 11.32
N GLN A 75 5.89 7.93 11.19
CA GLN A 75 6.46 8.40 9.92
C GLN A 75 6.25 7.39 8.77
N ASN A 76 6.20 6.09 9.08
CA ASN A 76 5.95 5.06 8.07
C ASN A 76 4.54 5.17 7.48
N ILE A 77 3.57 5.65 8.25
CA ILE A 77 2.21 5.89 7.74
C ILE A 77 2.18 7.14 6.88
N THR A 78 2.85 8.20 7.27
CA THR A 78 2.97 9.40 6.41
C THR A 78 3.59 9.06 5.06
N HIS A 79 4.60 8.19 5.04
CA HIS A 79 5.17 7.69 3.78
C HIS A 79 4.17 6.85 2.98
N ALA A 80 3.39 5.99 3.65
CA ALA A 80 2.37 5.18 2.99
C ALA A 80 1.22 6.03 2.44
N GLU A 81 0.77 7.07 3.15
CA GLU A 81 -0.26 8.01 2.69
C GLU A 81 0.20 8.76 1.44
N ARG A 82 1.42 9.31 1.43
CA ARG A 82 2.00 9.92 0.22
C ARG A 82 2.11 8.94 -0.93
N ALA A 83 2.46 7.68 -0.65
CA ALA A 83 2.51 6.65 -1.67
C ALA A 83 1.11 6.36 -2.25
N PHE A 84 0.06 6.36 -1.43
CA PHE A 84 -1.31 6.21 -1.91
C PHE A 84 -1.76 7.40 -2.76
N GLU A 85 -1.42 8.63 -2.37
CA GLU A 85 -1.70 9.84 -3.17
C GLU A 85 -1.03 9.75 -4.56
N GLN A 86 0.26 9.40 -4.59
CA GLN A 86 1.00 9.21 -5.84
C GLN A 86 0.44 8.06 -6.70
N LEU A 87 -0.03 6.98 -6.07
CA LEU A 87 -0.69 5.89 -6.77
C LEU A 87 -2.03 6.31 -7.36
N ASP A 88 -2.85 7.07 -6.63
CA ASP A 88 -4.12 7.59 -7.15
C ASP A 88 -3.89 8.50 -8.37
N GLU A 89 -2.90 9.40 -8.29
CA GLU A 89 -2.53 10.29 -9.40
C GLU A 89 -1.99 9.52 -10.61
N SER A 90 -1.17 8.49 -10.39
CA SER A 90 -0.54 7.71 -11.47
C SER A 90 -1.41 6.58 -12.03
N ALA A 91 -2.44 6.14 -11.30
CA ALA A 91 -3.36 5.12 -11.76
C ALA A 91 -4.26 5.62 -12.90
N ILE A 92 -4.45 6.93 -13.01
CA ILE A 92 -5.16 7.58 -14.12
C ILE A 92 -4.21 7.64 -15.32
N SER A 93 -4.40 6.71 -16.25
CA SER A 93 -3.67 6.71 -17.53
C SER A 93 -3.85 8.06 -18.26
N GLY A 94 -2.74 8.74 -18.54
CA GLY A 94 -2.75 10.04 -19.23
C GLY A 94 -2.78 11.27 -18.30
N ASN A 95 -2.75 11.07 -16.98
CA ASN A 95 -2.61 12.16 -16.02
C ASN A 95 -1.24 12.82 -16.09
N PHE A 96 -0.22 12.08 -16.55
CA PHE A 96 1.09 12.64 -16.83
C PHE A 96 1.33 12.77 -18.35
N PRO A 97 1.74 13.94 -18.85
CA PRO A 97 2.06 14.12 -20.28
C PRO A 97 3.10 13.15 -20.81
N VAL A 98 3.99 12.65 -19.93
CA VAL A 98 5.00 11.62 -20.26
C VAL A 98 4.39 10.29 -20.70
N ASP A 99 3.15 9.99 -20.27
CA ASP A 99 2.45 8.76 -20.63
C ASP A 99 2.01 8.77 -22.10
N ILE A 100 1.76 9.97 -22.65
CA ILE A 100 1.31 10.20 -24.04
C ILE A 100 2.51 10.54 -24.93
N LEU A 101 3.43 11.39 -24.42
CA LEU A 101 4.61 11.88 -25.13
C LEU A 101 5.87 11.62 -24.26
N PRO A 102 6.52 10.46 -24.41
CA PRO A 102 7.67 10.05 -23.58
C PRO A 102 8.86 11.02 -23.62
N VAL A 103 8.97 11.84 -24.67
CA VAL A 103 10.02 12.87 -24.80
C VAL A 103 9.93 13.93 -23.71
N LEU A 104 8.75 14.14 -23.11
CA LEU A 104 8.54 15.10 -22.03
C LEU A 104 9.22 14.69 -20.72
N ARG A 105 9.72 13.45 -20.59
CA ARG A 105 10.55 13.03 -19.44
C ARG A 105 11.84 13.83 -19.27
N TYR A 106 12.35 14.43 -20.36
CA TYR A 106 13.61 15.17 -20.37
C TYR A 106 13.42 16.68 -20.16
N PHE A 107 12.18 17.15 -20.12
CA PHE A 107 11.89 18.52 -19.71
C PHE A 107 11.89 18.59 -18.18
N PRO A 108 12.58 19.56 -17.57
CA PRO A 108 12.47 19.77 -16.13
C PRO A 108 11.03 20.15 -15.80
N SER A 109 10.48 19.46 -14.79
CA SER A 109 9.16 19.68 -14.19
C SER A 109 9.07 21.03 -13.49
#